data_AF-A0A7C4MHX5-F1
#
_entry.id   AF-A0A7C4MHX5-F1
#
_cell.length_a   1.000
_cell.length_b   1.000
_cell.length_c   1.000
_cell.angle_alpha   90.00
_cell.angle_beta   90.00
_cell.angle_gamma   90.00
#
_symmetry.space_group_name_H-M   'P 1'
#
loop_
_entity.id
_entity.type
_entity.pdbx_description
1 polymer ?
#
loop_
_entity_poly.entity_id
_entity_poly.type
_entity_poly.pdbx_seq_one_letter_code
_entity_poly.pdbx_strand_id
1 'polypeptide(L)'
;MDILRRSISPLTPNQWKEIDERAKEVFSTQLFGRLVVDVVGPFGWDYAAHPAGEVEILSKEGESVIFGLRKALPLVEAKTYFYLDLKELDKIERGHPAVDLSALEEAVRNMAAFEDGAIFEGCERSGIKGILAYKDSREVKSSLNEEDFIESLFKALSNFKTHGINGPYTLVINIDKWVKLVKESKAYPLYEKIEDILEDGKIIPTPRIDDAIVISERGKDFELILGQDLSIGYEAQEGSKVKLFIVETFTFRVINPEAFVYLKF
;
A
#
# COMPACT_ATOMS: atom_id res chain seq x y z
N MET A 1 -23.82 -10.96 -10.11
CA MET A 1 -23.87 -9.79 -11.02
C MET A 1 -22.43 -9.38 -11.25
N ASP A 2 -22.00 -9.25 -12.50
CA ASP A 2 -20.66 -8.73 -12.80
C ASP A 2 -20.69 -7.20 -12.68
N ILE A 3 -20.27 -6.67 -11.52
CA ILE A 3 -20.27 -5.23 -11.26
C ILE A 3 -19.26 -4.48 -12.13
N LEU A 4 -18.26 -5.19 -12.65
CA LEU A 4 -17.24 -4.63 -13.53
C LEU A 4 -17.79 -4.39 -14.95
N ARG A 5 -18.97 -4.97 -15.28
CA ARG A 5 -19.68 -4.75 -16.55
C ARG A 5 -18.79 -4.96 -17.79
N ARG A 6 -17.75 -5.80 -17.69
CA ARG A 6 -16.78 -6.00 -18.79
C ARG A 6 -17.46 -6.60 -20.02
N SER A 7 -18.47 -7.46 -19.80
CA SER A 7 -19.21 -8.14 -20.87
C SER A 7 -20.03 -7.23 -21.78
N ILE A 8 -20.39 -6.02 -21.34
CA ILE A 8 -21.15 -5.05 -22.14
C ILE A 8 -20.28 -3.96 -22.75
N SER A 9 -18.96 -4.00 -22.49
CA SER A 9 -18.02 -3.05 -23.06
C SER A 9 -17.86 -3.27 -24.56
N PRO A 10 -17.59 -2.21 -25.35
CA PRO A 10 -17.30 -2.33 -26.79
C PRO A 10 -15.88 -2.86 -27.06
N LEU A 11 -15.26 -3.57 -26.11
CA LEU A 11 -13.87 -4.02 -26.18
C LEU A 11 -13.80 -5.53 -26.44
N THR A 12 -12.81 -5.93 -27.22
CA THR A 12 -12.52 -7.34 -27.49
C THR A 12 -11.80 -7.99 -26.29
N PRO A 13 -11.77 -9.34 -26.21
CA PRO A 13 -10.98 -10.05 -25.22
C PRO A 13 -9.49 -9.72 -25.25
N ASN A 14 -8.91 -9.50 -26.44
CA ASN A 14 -7.50 -9.15 -26.58
C ASN A 14 -7.21 -7.74 -26.05
N GLN A 15 -8.10 -6.78 -26.32
CA GLN A 15 -7.98 -5.42 -25.78
C GLN A 15 -8.06 -5.42 -24.25
N TRP A 16 -8.98 -6.19 -23.67
CA TRP A 16 -9.05 -6.37 -22.22
C TRP A 16 -7.79 -6.99 -21.62
N LYS A 17 -7.24 -8.01 -22.28
CA LYS A 17 -6.02 -8.68 -21.84
C LYS A 17 -4.84 -7.70 -21.80
N GLU A 18 -4.66 -6.90 -22.85
CA GLU A 18 -3.60 -5.88 -22.91
C GLU A 18 -3.74 -4.84 -21.78
N ILE A 19 -4.96 -4.36 -21.53
CA ILE A 19 -5.25 -3.41 -20.44
C ILE A 19 -4.91 -4.03 -19.07
N ASP A 20 -5.34 -5.28 -18.83
CA ASP A 20 -5.10 -5.96 -17.55
C ASP A 20 -3.61 -6.26 -17.33
N GLU A 21 -2.89 -6.70 -18.38
CA GLU A 21 -1.44 -6.98 -18.32
C GLU A 21 -0.67 -5.70 -18.02
N ARG A 22 -0.98 -4.60 -18.74
CA ARG A 22 -0.31 -3.32 -18.50
C ARG A 22 -0.61 -2.78 -17.10
N ALA A 23 -1.84 -2.88 -16.63
CA ALA A 23 -2.19 -2.46 -15.28
C ALA A 23 -1.41 -3.26 -14.22
N LYS A 24 -1.32 -4.59 -14.39
CA LYS A 24 -0.60 -5.47 -13.46
C LYS A 24 0.90 -5.13 -13.39
N GLU A 25 1.53 -4.89 -14.54
CA GLU A 25 2.93 -4.45 -14.59
C GLU A 25 3.14 -3.16 -13.78
N VAL A 26 2.31 -2.15 -14.02
CA VAL A 26 2.45 -0.85 -13.32
C VAL A 26 2.16 -1.02 -11.83
N PHE A 27 1.08 -1.69 -11.43
CA PHE A 27 0.77 -1.95 -10.01
C PHE A 27 1.90 -2.68 -9.27
N SER A 28 2.52 -3.69 -9.89
CA SER A 28 3.61 -4.47 -9.28
C SER A 28 4.84 -3.63 -8.91
N THR A 29 5.00 -2.46 -9.54
CA THR A 29 6.12 -1.54 -9.29
C THR A 29 5.73 -0.30 -8.49
N GLN A 30 4.44 -0.11 -8.20
CA GLN A 30 3.91 1.12 -7.60
C GLN A 30 3.25 0.90 -6.24
N LEU A 31 2.89 -0.35 -5.87
CA LEU A 31 2.29 -0.71 -4.59
C LEU A 31 3.39 -1.05 -3.58
N PHE A 32 3.90 -0.04 -2.88
CA PHE A 32 4.99 -0.23 -1.93
C PHE A 32 4.50 -0.78 -0.58
N GLY A 33 3.29 -0.42 -0.16
CA GLY A 33 2.70 -0.87 1.10
C GLY A 33 2.55 -2.38 1.15
N ARG A 34 2.08 -3.01 0.05
CA ARG A 34 1.92 -4.47 -0.05
C ARG A 34 3.22 -5.26 0.04
N LEU A 35 4.38 -4.62 -0.12
CA LEU A 35 5.68 -5.28 0.05
C LEU A 35 6.05 -5.47 1.52
N VAL A 36 5.43 -4.73 2.44
CA VAL A 36 5.81 -4.69 3.86
C VAL A 36 4.68 -5.00 4.84
N VAL A 37 3.43 -5.04 4.38
CA VAL A 37 2.26 -5.39 5.20
C VAL A 37 1.63 -6.69 4.75
N ASP A 38 0.95 -7.37 5.66
CA ASP A 38 0.20 -8.58 5.34
C ASP A 38 -1.08 -8.23 4.61
N VAL A 39 -1.34 -8.94 3.52
CA VAL A 39 -2.59 -8.80 2.76
C VAL A 39 -3.57 -9.89 3.19
N VAL A 40 -4.74 -9.49 3.68
CA VAL A 40 -5.81 -10.37 4.16
C VAL A 40 -7.05 -10.23 3.28
N GLY A 41 -7.44 -11.31 2.61
CA GLY A 41 -8.58 -11.33 1.69
C GLY A 41 -8.22 -11.98 0.35
N PRO A 42 -8.95 -11.70 -0.74
CA PRO A 42 -10.13 -10.82 -0.81
C PRO A 42 -11.38 -11.43 -0.15
N PHE A 43 -12.12 -10.65 0.63
CA PHE A 43 -13.38 -11.06 1.28
C PHE A 43 -14.62 -10.94 0.38
N GLY A 44 -14.47 -10.32 -0.79
CA GLY A 44 -15.52 -10.11 -1.79
C GLY A 44 -16.14 -8.71 -1.76
N TRP A 45 -16.92 -8.41 -2.80
CA TRP A 45 -17.54 -7.10 -3.02
C TRP A 45 -18.51 -6.68 -1.91
N ASP A 46 -19.27 -7.63 -1.35
CA ASP A 46 -20.30 -7.34 -0.34
C ASP A 46 -19.70 -7.12 1.08
N TYR A 47 -18.37 -7.20 1.22
CA TYR A 47 -17.70 -7.03 2.51
C TYR A 47 -17.60 -5.55 2.89
N ALA A 48 -18.45 -5.12 3.82
CA ALA A 48 -18.58 -3.70 4.18
C ALA A 48 -17.67 -3.22 5.32
N ALA A 49 -17.32 -4.11 6.27
CA ALA A 49 -16.52 -3.74 7.43
C ALA A 49 -15.77 -4.94 8.02
N HIS A 50 -14.57 -4.69 8.55
CA HIS A 50 -13.76 -5.68 9.25
C HIS A 50 -13.94 -5.60 10.77
N PRO A 51 -14.23 -6.69 11.49
CA PRO A 51 -14.42 -6.66 12.95
C PRO A 51 -13.15 -6.17 13.68
N ALA A 52 -13.29 -5.19 14.57
CA ALA A 52 -12.17 -4.69 15.39
C ALA A 52 -11.97 -5.50 16.68
N GLY A 53 -12.96 -6.28 17.10
CA GLY A 53 -12.90 -7.10 18.32
C GLY A 53 -13.24 -6.35 19.61
N GLU A 54 -13.62 -5.08 19.53
CA GLU A 54 -13.92 -4.23 20.69
C GLU A 54 -15.43 -3.97 20.83
N VAL A 55 -15.85 -3.63 22.06
CA VAL A 55 -17.21 -3.21 22.38
C VAL A 55 -17.16 -1.84 23.06
N GLU A 56 -17.85 -0.86 22.49
CA GLU A 56 -18.12 0.42 23.14
C GLU A 56 -19.41 0.30 23.96
N ILE A 57 -19.28 0.26 25.28
CA ILE A 57 -20.41 0.17 26.20
C ILE A 57 -21.14 1.51 26.23
N LEU A 58 -22.46 1.50 26.01
CA LEU A 58 -23.30 2.69 25.98
C LEU A 58 -24.26 2.78 27.18
N SER A 59 -24.51 1.66 27.86
CA SER A 59 -25.32 1.63 29.08
C SER A 59 -24.63 2.41 30.22
N LYS A 60 -25.41 3.17 30.99
CA LYS A 60 -24.91 3.88 32.16
C LYS A 60 -24.87 3.00 33.41
N GLU A 61 -24.11 3.44 34.40
CA GLU A 61 -24.06 2.79 35.71
C GLU A 61 -25.46 2.78 36.36
N GLY A 62 -25.90 1.60 36.81
CA GLY A 62 -27.22 1.39 37.41
C GLY A 62 -28.33 0.94 36.46
N GLU A 63 -28.10 0.87 35.14
CA GLU A 63 -29.04 0.26 34.21
C GLU A 63 -29.08 -1.27 34.39
N SER A 64 -30.28 -1.86 34.33
CA SER A 64 -30.46 -3.31 34.48
C SER A 64 -30.06 -4.12 33.24
N VAL A 65 -30.00 -3.47 32.07
CA VAL A 65 -29.58 -4.06 30.80
C VAL A 65 -28.31 -3.37 30.33
N ILE A 66 -27.22 -4.13 30.22
CA ILE A 66 -25.93 -3.64 29.73
C ILE A 66 -25.88 -3.86 28.22
N PHE A 67 -25.61 -2.79 27.46
CA PHE A 67 -25.52 -2.86 26.00
C PHE A 67 -24.43 -1.94 25.45
N GLY A 68 -23.99 -2.23 24.23
CA GLY A 68 -22.92 -1.50 23.55
C GLY A 68 -22.86 -1.82 22.06
N LEU A 69 -21.99 -1.10 21.36
CA LEU A 69 -21.75 -1.28 19.93
C LEU A 69 -20.47 -2.09 19.71
N ARG A 70 -20.54 -3.12 18.86
CA ARG A 70 -19.32 -3.78 18.37
C ARG A 70 -18.63 -2.84 17.39
N LYS A 71 -17.36 -2.54 17.64
CA LYS A 71 -16.56 -1.73 16.72
C LYS A 71 -16.16 -2.55 15.50
N ALA A 72 -16.24 -1.93 14.34
CA ALA A 72 -15.80 -2.47 13.07
C ALA A 72 -15.10 -1.36 12.28
N LEU A 73 -14.13 -1.77 11.47
CA LEU A 73 -13.38 -0.91 10.56
C LEU A 73 -14.11 -0.91 9.21
N PRO A 74 -14.77 0.19 8.81
CA PRO A 74 -15.42 0.25 7.51
C PRO A 74 -14.38 0.14 6.39
N LEU A 75 -14.77 -0.53 5.30
CA LEU A 75 -13.96 -0.55 4.09
C LEU A 75 -14.16 0.74 3.30
N VAL A 76 -13.07 1.25 2.74
CA VAL A 76 -13.03 2.33 1.77
C VAL A 76 -13.25 1.71 0.40
N GLU A 77 -14.27 2.17 -0.32
CA GLU A 77 -14.41 1.91 -1.76
C GLU A 77 -13.71 3.02 -2.53
N ALA A 78 -12.54 2.71 -3.06
CA ALA A 78 -11.74 3.63 -3.88
C ALA A 78 -12.04 3.38 -5.35
N LYS A 79 -12.39 4.44 -6.09
CA LYS A 79 -12.67 4.35 -7.53
C LYS A 79 -12.03 5.50 -8.27
N THR A 80 -11.27 5.19 -9.33
CA THR A 80 -10.73 6.18 -10.27
C THR A 80 -11.19 5.87 -11.68
N TYR A 81 -11.43 6.91 -12.48
CA TYR A 81 -11.90 6.78 -13.86
C TYR A 81 -10.80 7.18 -14.83
N PHE A 82 -10.76 6.51 -15.98
CA PHE A 82 -9.87 6.86 -17.08
C PHE A 82 -10.55 6.60 -18.41
N TYR A 83 -10.01 7.22 -19.46
CA TYR A 83 -10.60 7.20 -20.80
C TYR A 83 -9.57 6.71 -21.81
N LEU A 84 -9.96 5.75 -22.63
CA LEU A 84 -9.15 5.24 -23.74
C LEU A 84 -9.87 5.48 -25.07
N ASP A 85 -9.12 5.82 -26.13
CA ASP A 85 -9.70 5.99 -27.47
C ASP A 85 -9.88 4.64 -28.16
N LEU A 86 -11.07 4.39 -28.71
CA LEU A 86 -11.39 3.12 -29.37
C LEU A 86 -10.55 2.89 -30.62
N LYS A 87 -10.23 3.95 -31.39
CA LYS A 87 -9.40 3.79 -32.59
C LYS A 87 -7.97 3.41 -32.24
N GLU A 88 -7.49 3.88 -31.08
CA GLU A 88 -6.20 3.50 -30.52
C GLU A 88 -6.21 2.04 -30.09
N LEU A 89 -7.25 1.61 -29.37
CA LEU A 89 -7.40 0.21 -28.95
C LEU A 89 -7.60 -0.75 -30.13
N ASP A 90 -8.23 -0.32 -31.23
CA ASP A 90 -8.33 -1.11 -32.46
C ASP A 90 -6.95 -1.43 -33.07
N LYS A 91 -5.89 -0.67 -32.73
CA LYS A 91 -4.54 -0.99 -33.19
C LYS A 91 -4.00 -2.30 -32.59
N ILE A 92 -4.49 -2.71 -31.40
CA ILE A 92 -4.16 -4.00 -30.79
C ILE A 92 -4.55 -5.14 -31.73
N GLU A 93 -5.77 -5.10 -32.27
CA GLU A 93 -6.25 -6.11 -33.23
C GLU A 93 -5.51 -6.06 -34.58
N ARG A 94 -4.91 -4.92 -34.91
CA ARG A 94 -4.05 -4.77 -36.10
C ARG A 94 -2.60 -5.20 -35.84
N GLY A 95 -2.27 -5.67 -34.63
CA GLY A 95 -0.93 -6.11 -34.25
C GLY A 95 0.08 -4.99 -34.06
N HIS A 96 -0.37 -3.76 -33.77
CA HIS A 96 0.53 -2.65 -33.50
C HIS A 96 1.21 -2.83 -32.14
N PRO A 97 2.55 -2.78 -32.04
CA PRO A 97 3.27 -3.11 -30.82
C PRO A 97 3.23 -2.01 -29.74
N ALA A 98 2.82 -0.79 -30.11
CA ALA A 98 2.79 0.36 -29.21
C ALA A 98 1.41 1.01 -29.23
N VAL A 99 0.60 0.74 -28.21
CA VAL A 99 -0.75 1.29 -28.04
C VAL A 99 -0.69 2.28 -26.90
N ASP A 100 -1.25 3.48 -27.09
CA ASP A 100 -1.24 4.50 -26.05
C ASP A 100 -2.22 4.13 -24.91
N LEU A 101 -1.66 3.67 -23.80
CA LEU A 101 -2.36 3.37 -22.56
C LEU A 101 -1.93 4.33 -21.42
N SER A 102 -1.37 5.49 -21.74
CA SER A 102 -0.88 6.45 -20.74
C SER A 102 -1.93 6.84 -19.69
N ALA A 103 -3.19 7.03 -20.11
CA ALA A 103 -4.30 7.33 -19.22
C ALA A 103 -4.60 6.20 -18.21
N LEU A 104 -4.42 4.93 -18.61
CA LEU A 104 -4.51 3.79 -17.70
C LEU A 104 -3.36 3.85 -16.68
N GLU A 105 -2.13 4.06 -17.14
CA GLU A 105 -0.97 4.11 -16.25
C GLU A 105 -1.07 5.21 -15.20
N GLU A 106 -1.57 6.38 -15.58
CA GLU A 106 -1.83 7.48 -14.65
C GLU A 106 -2.89 7.11 -13.62
N ALA A 107 -4.00 6.49 -14.05
CA ALA A 107 -5.05 6.02 -13.14
C ALA A 107 -4.51 4.98 -12.15
N VAL A 108 -3.68 4.04 -12.63
CA VAL A 108 -3.01 3.03 -11.81
C VAL A 108 -2.07 3.68 -10.79
N ARG A 109 -1.21 4.62 -11.22
CA ARG A 109 -0.30 5.34 -10.31
C ARG A 109 -1.05 6.11 -9.23
N ASN A 110 -2.17 6.75 -9.59
CA ASN A 110 -3.02 7.48 -8.65
C ASN A 110 -3.70 6.55 -7.64
N MET A 111 -4.19 5.38 -8.09
CA MET A 111 -4.77 4.38 -7.18
C MET A 111 -3.73 3.81 -6.23
N ALA A 112 -2.55 3.44 -6.74
CA ALA A 112 -1.45 2.94 -5.90
C ALA A 112 -0.97 4.00 -4.89
N ALA A 113 -0.90 5.27 -5.30
CA ALA A 113 -0.59 6.37 -4.39
C ALA A 113 -1.62 6.53 -3.27
N PHE A 114 -2.90 6.32 -3.58
CA PHE A 114 -3.98 6.39 -2.60
C PHE A 114 -3.90 5.24 -1.59
N GLU A 115 -3.66 4.00 -2.04
CA GLU A 115 -3.48 2.83 -1.16
C GLU A 115 -2.25 3.01 -0.25
N ASP A 116 -1.09 3.34 -0.82
CA ASP A 116 0.14 3.57 -0.07
C ASP A 116 -0.03 4.71 0.95
N GLY A 117 -0.67 5.81 0.56
CA GLY A 117 -0.96 6.93 1.45
C GLY A 117 -1.84 6.51 2.63
N ALA A 118 -2.87 5.69 2.39
CA ALA A 118 -3.72 5.14 3.44
C ALA A 118 -2.96 4.19 4.39
N ILE A 119 -1.99 3.42 3.88
CA ILE A 119 -1.15 2.52 4.70
C ILE A 119 -0.15 3.32 5.54
N PHE A 120 0.64 4.21 4.91
CA PHE A 120 1.72 4.91 5.60
C PHE A 120 1.22 6.09 6.43
N GLU A 121 0.48 7.03 5.83
CA GLU A 121 0.01 8.25 6.51
C GLU A 121 -1.33 8.03 7.22
N GLY A 122 -2.20 7.21 6.63
CA GLY A 122 -3.56 7.03 7.08
C GLY A 122 -4.57 7.87 6.31
N CYS A 123 -5.84 7.75 6.68
CA CYS A 123 -6.91 8.56 6.15
C CYS A 123 -7.93 8.82 7.25
N GLU A 124 -7.84 9.99 7.90
CA GLU A 124 -8.73 10.37 9.00
C GLU A 124 -10.21 10.33 8.59
N ARG A 125 -10.51 10.67 7.33
CA ARG A 125 -11.87 10.68 6.79
C ARG A 125 -12.52 9.30 6.72
N SER A 126 -11.72 8.24 6.59
CA SER A 126 -12.20 6.85 6.62
C SER A 126 -11.92 6.14 7.94
N GLY A 127 -11.29 6.82 8.91
CA GLY A 127 -10.90 6.23 10.18
C GLY A 127 -9.70 5.29 10.09
N ILE A 128 -8.98 5.27 8.95
CA ILE A 128 -7.74 4.51 8.81
C ILE A 128 -6.62 5.28 9.49
N LYS A 129 -5.96 4.64 10.45
CA LYS A 129 -4.76 5.17 11.09
C LYS A 129 -3.53 4.48 10.49
N GLY A 130 -2.72 5.26 9.76
CA GLY A 130 -1.53 4.74 9.10
C GLY A 130 -0.39 4.42 10.06
N ILE A 131 0.65 3.77 9.53
CA ILE A 131 1.84 3.36 10.29
C ILE A 131 2.54 4.59 10.91
N LEU A 132 2.68 5.68 10.14
CA LEU A 132 3.39 6.90 10.56
C LEU A 132 2.65 7.67 11.67
N ALA A 133 1.39 7.37 11.93
CA ALA A 133 0.67 7.93 13.07
C ALA A 133 1.23 7.48 14.44
N TYR A 134 2.14 6.50 14.45
CA TYR A 134 2.83 6.00 15.65
C TYR A 134 4.29 6.47 15.75
N LYS A 135 4.77 7.31 14.81
CA LYS A 135 6.18 7.73 14.71
C LYS A 135 6.74 8.35 15.98
N ASP A 136 5.99 9.22 16.66
CA ASP A 136 6.46 9.96 17.84
C ASP A 136 6.80 9.04 19.02
N SER A 137 6.15 7.86 19.08
CA SER A 137 6.40 6.86 20.13
C SER A 137 7.61 5.97 19.85
N ARG A 138 8.10 5.92 18.61
CA ARG A 138 9.14 4.99 18.15
C ARG A 138 10.12 5.65 17.17
N GLU A 139 10.53 6.87 17.49
CA GLU A 139 11.48 7.66 16.69
C GLU A 139 12.94 7.36 17.10
N VAL A 140 13.81 7.15 16.11
CA VAL A 140 15.26 7.14 16.24
C VAL A 140 15.82 8.20 15.30
N LYS A 141 16.71 9.05 15.80
CA LYS A 141 17.40 10.05 14.97
C LYS A 141 18.43 9.37 14.08
N SER A 142 18.48 9.80 12.84
CA SER A 142 19.40 9.37 11.80
C SER A 142 19.98 10.60 11.09
N SER A 143 20.98 10.40 10.25
CA SER A 143 21.51 11.44 9.36
C SER A 143 21.83 10.86 7.99
N LEU A 144 22.24 11.72 7.06
CA LEU A 144 22.66 11.30 5.71
C LEU A 144 24.11 10.78 5.65
N ASN A 145 24.80 10.70 6.79
CA ASN A 145 26.13 10.10 6.91
C ASN A 145 26.03 8.57 7.08
N GLU A 146 26.90 7.80 6.40
CA GLU A 146 26.90 6.33 6.45
C GLU A 146 27.04 5.78 7.89
N GLU A 147 27.93 6.35 8.72
CA GLU A 147 28.20 5.85 10.08
C GLU A 147 27.00 6.08 10.99
N ASP A 148 26.45 7.30 10.99
CA ASP A 148 25.27 7.66 11.77
C ASP A 148 24.03 6.85 11.34
N PHE A 149 23.89 6.59 10.03
CA PHE A 149 22.79 5.80 9.49
C PHE A 149 22.89 4.33 9.93
N ILE A 150 24.09 3.74 9.88
CA ILE A 150 24.31 2.38 10.38
C ILE A 150 24.03 2.31 11.89
N GLU A 151 24.48 3.31 12.67
CA GLU A 151 24.18 3.37 14.11
C GLU A 151 22.68 3.45 14.38
N SER A 152 21.93 4.23 13.58
CA SER A 152 20.47 4.35 13.73
C SER A 152 19.74 3.03 13.43
N LEU A 153 20.21 2.24 12.46
CA LEU A 153 19.70 0.90 12.19
C LEU A 153 19.92 -0.06 13.38
N PHE A 154 21.13 -0.10 13.96
CA PHE A 154 21.38 -0.92 15.15
C PHE A 154 20.52 -0.52 16.35
N LYS A 155 20.26 0.79 16.52
CA LYS A 155 19.33 1.29 17.55
C LYS A 155 17.89 0.83 17.27
N ALA A 156 17.44 0.86 16.02
CA ALA A 156 16.13 0.36 15.63
C ALA A 156 15.98 -1.14 15.92
N LEU A 157 16.98 -1.95 15.55
CA LEU A 157 17.00 -3.39 15.83
C LEU A 157 17.05 -3.69 17.33
N SER A 158 17.80 -2.89 18.09
CA SER A 158 17.82 -3.00 19.55
C SER A 158 16.44 -2.73 20.15
N ASN A 159 15.72 -1.74 19.62
CA ASN A 159 14.34 -1.44 20.02
C ASN A 159 13.39 -2.62 19.72
N PHE A 160 13.55 -3.30 18.59
CA PHE A 160 12.79 -4.53 18.32
C PHE A 160 13.11 -5.63 19.34
N LYS A 161 14.39 -5.87 19.61
CA LYS A 161 14.83 -6.90 20.56
C LYS A 161 14.34 -6.64 21.99
N THR A 162 14.32 -5.39 22.45
CA THR A 162 13.78 -5.05 23.78
C THR A 162 12.28 -5.30 23.91
N HIS A 163 11.55 -5.30 22.79
CA HIS A 163 10.11 -5.53 22.71
C HIS A 163 9.77 -6.96 22.26
N GLY A 164 10.76 -7.86 22.14
CA GLY A 164 10.53 -9.25 21.70
C GLY A 164 10.04 -9.36 20.25
N ILE A 165 10.34 -8.37 19.41
CA ILE A 165 10.06 -8.39 17.98
C ILE A 165 11.25 -9.04 17.28
N ASN A 166 10.97 -10.05 16.45
CA ASN A 166 11.95 -10.76 15.64
C ASN A 166 11.86 -10.31 14.17
N GLY A 167 12.91 -10.58 13.40
CA GLY A 167 12.94 -10.32 11.96
C GLY A 167 12.16 -11.37 11.13
N PRO A 168 12.34 -11.34 9.79
CA PRO A 168 13.26 -10.45 9.06
C PRO A 168 12.81 -8.97 9.10
N TYR A 169 13.75 -8.03 8.92
CA TYR A 169 13.45 -6.60 8.97
C TYR A 169 13.57 -5.97 7.59
N THR A 170 12.67 -5.06 7.25
CA THR A 170 12.70 -4.33 5.99
C THR A 170 12.86 -2.85 6.26
N LEU A 171 13.83 -2.24 5.58
CA LEU A 171 14.04 -0.81 5.54
C LEU A 171 13.26 -0.24 4.36
N VAL A 172 12.26 0.59 4.65
CA VAL A 172 11.62 1.42 3.64
C VAL A 172 12.19 2.82 3.79
N ILE A 173 12.74 3.37 2.71
CA ILE A 173 13.46 4.66 2.75
C ILE A 173 13.06 5.55 1.59
N ASN A 174 12.97 6.85 1.83
CA ASN A 174 12.78 7.83 0.79
C ASN A 174 13.87 7.71 -0.31
N ILE A 175 13.43 7.69 -1.57
CA ILE A 175 14.33 7.48 -2.71
C ILE A 175 15.46 8.51 -2.81
N ASP A 176 15.21 9.79 -2.52
CA ASP A 176 16.22 10.84 -2.61
C ASP A 176 17.25 10.71 -1.49
N LYS A 177 16.82 10.29 -0.29
CA LYS A 177 17.71 10.01 0.84
C LYS A 177 18.58 8.80 0.57
N TRP A 178 18.00 7.73 0.03
CA TRP A 178 18.74 6.54 -0.38
C TRP A 178 19.83 6.86 -1.41
N VAL A 179 19.51 7.64 -2.44
CA VAL A 179 20.49 8.07 -3.45
C VAL A 179 21.65 8.87 -2.84
N LYS A 180 21.38 9.72 -1.84
CA LYS A 180 22.43 10.49 -1.14
C LYS A 180 23.35 9.58 -0.33
N LEU A 181 22.78 8.64 0.44
CA LEU A 181 23.54 7.67 1.23
C LEU A 181 24.46 6.81 0.35
N VAL A 182 23.93 6.29 -0.77
CA VAL A 182 24.72 5.49 -1.72
C VAL A 182 25.85 6.30 -2.35
N LYS A 183 25.65 7.59 -2.62
CA LYS A 183 26.70 8.48 -3.17
C LYS A 183 27.82 8.78 -2.18
N GLU A 184 27.53 8.81 -0.88
CA GLU A 184 28.54 9.07 0.15
C GLU A 184 29.41 7.85 0.45
N SER A 185 28.94 6.64 0.14
CA SER A 185 29.66 5.40 0.42
C SER A 185 30.88 5.22 -0.51
N LYS A 186 32.07 4.98 0.08
CA LYS A 186 33.36 5.10 -0.61
C LYS A 186 34.07 3.80 -0.98
N ALA A 187 33.66 2.64 -0.46
CA ALA A 187 34.49 1.42 -0.58
C ALA A 187 33.75 0.08 -0.65
N TYR A 188 32.60 -0.07 0.02
CA TYR A 188 31.86 -1.34 0.05
C TYR A 188 30.40 -1.08 -0.30
N PRO A 189 29.71 -1.97 -1.05
CA PRO A 189 28.30 -1.79 -1.37
C PRO A 189 27.48 -1.59 -0.09
N LEU A 190 26.99 -0.36 0.11
CA LEU A 190 26.18 -0.01 1.27
C LEU A 190 24.94 -0.91 1.39
N TYR A 191 24.43 -1.39 0.25
CA TYR A 191 23.33 -2.33 0.16
C TYR A 191 23.60 -3.63 0.94
N GLU A 192 24.69 -4.33 0.62
CA GLU A 192 25.05 -5.60 1.27
C GLU A 192 25.24 -5.45 2.78
N LYS A 193 25.91 -4.36 3.22
CA LYS A 193 26.06 -4.06 4.65
C LYS A 193 24.72 -3.93 5.37
N ILE A 194 23.76 -3.25 4.75
CA ILE A 194 22.46 -3.01 5.36
C ILE A 194 21.63 -4.28 5.35
N GLU A 195 21.67 -5.09 4.28
CA GLU A 195 21.00 -6.39 4.23
C GLU A 195 21.50 -7.33 5.35
N ASP A 196 22.81 -7.38 5.56
CA ASP A 196 23.42 -8.14 6.66
C ASP A 196 22.93 -7.64 8.04
N ILE A 197 22.86 -6.32 8.23
CA ILE A 197 22.36 -5.71 9.48
C ILE A 197 20.90 -6.07 9.71
N LEU A 198 20.08 -6.08 8.65
CA LEU A 198 18.65 -6.34 8.71
C LEU A 198 18.28 -7.84 8.81
N GLU A 199 19.25 -8.72 9.08
CA GLU A 199 19.08 -10.16 9.22
C GLU A 199 18.48 -10.79 7.94
N ASP A 200 19.16 -10.60 6.79
CA ASP A 200 18.71 -10.98 5.43
C ASP A 200 17.43 -10.25 4.99
N GLY A 201 17.28 -9.03 5.49
CA GLY A 201 16.18 -8.13 5.21
C GLY A 201 16.23 -7.50 3.82
N LYS A 202 15.24 -6.66 3.52
CA LYS A 202 15.15 -5.94 2.24
C LYS A 202 15.26 -4.45 2.42
N ILE A 203 15.69 -3.77 1.35
CA ILE A 203 15.67 -2.31 1.27
C ILE A 203 14.70 -1.91 0.16
N ILE A 204 13.72 -1.08 0.50
CA ILE A 204 12.68 -0.60 -0.40
C ILE A 204 12.77 0.92 -0.51
N PRO A 205 13.47 1.44 -1.53
CA PRO A 205 13.41 2.86 -1.86
C PRO A 205 12.02 3.20 -2.39
N THR A 206 11.36 4.18 -1.79
CA THR A 206 10.01 4.59 -2.16
C THR A 206 9.86 6.11 -2.20
N PRO A 207 9.02 6.66 -3.08
CA PRO A 207 8.64 8.07 -3.04
C PRO A 207 7.49 8.36 -2.04
N ARG A 208 6.98 7.36 -1.32
CA ARG A 208 5.74 7.44 -0.52
C ARG A 208 5.92 7.93 0.91
N ILE A 209 7.17 8.01 1.38
CA ILE A 209 7.50 8.49 2.73
C ILE A 209 8.57 9.57 2.63
N ASP A 210 8.59 10.48 3.59
CA ASP A 210 9.59 11.55 3.63
C ASP A 210 10.96 11.05 4.10
N ASP A 211 11.00 10.24 5.16
CA ASP A 211 12.22 9.79 5.85
C ASP A 211 12.51 8.29 5.59
N ALA A 212 12.76 7.50 6.63
CA ALA A 212 12.82 6.05 6.52
C ALA A 212 12.14 5.39 7.71
N ILE A 213 11.74 4.14 7.51
CA ILE A 213 11.09 3.31 8.50
C ILE A 213 11.70 1.91 8.43
N VAL A 214 11.86 1.29 9.59
CA VAL A 214 12.22 -0.12 9.70
C VAL A 214 11.00 -0.87 10.21
N ILE A 215 10.64 -1.95 9.54
CA ILE A 215 9.47 -2.76 9.85
C ILE A 215 9.91 -4.22 10.00
N SER A 216 9.31 -4.95 10.93
CA SER A 216 9.44 -6.41 10.99
C SER A 216 8.42 -7.08 10.06
N GLU A 217 8.88 -7.99 9.21
CA GLU A 217 8.05 -8.84 8.34
C GLU A 217 7.68 -10.19 9.00
N ARG A 218 7.72 -10.29 10.34
CA ARG A 218 7.29 -11.52 11.05
C ARG A 218 5.80 -11.85 10.86
N GLY A 219 5.02 -10.87 10.40
CA GLY A 219 3.62 -10.97 10.03
C GLY A 219 2.64 -10.72 11.18
N LYS A 220 1.39 -10.42 10.81
CA LYS A 220 0.22 -10.11 11.66
C LYS A 220 0.37 -8.85 12.52
N ASP A 221 1.30 -7.97 12.15
CA ASP A 221 1.50 -6.69 12.84
C ASP A 221 0.84 -5.54 12.09
N PHE A 222 0.82 -5.59 10.76
CA PHE A 222 0.24 -4.60 9.85
C PHE A 222 -0.61 -5.33 8.82
N GLU A 223 -1.91 -5.06 8.79
CA GLU A 223 -2.83 -5.79 7.92
C GLU A 223 -3.55 -4.84 6.96
N LEU A 224 -3.37 -5.08 5.66
CA LEU A 224 -4.22 -4.58 4.59
C LEU A 224 -5.36 -5.58 4.37
N ILE A 225 -6.57 -5.17 4.71
CA ILE A 225 -7.77 -5.99 4.56
C ILE A 225 -8.46 -5.64 3.26
N LEU A 226 -8.52 -6.59 2.33
CA LEU A 226 -9.15 -6.42 1.02
C LEU A 226 -10.54 -7.04 1.02
N GLY A 227 -11.55 -6.24 0.67
CA GLY A 227 -12.85 -6.74 0.23
C GLY A 227 -12.72 -7.24 -1.21
N GLN A 228 -12.72 -6.31 -2.15
CA GLN A 228 -12.45 -6.52 -3.56
C GLN A 228 -11.06 -5.97 -3.88
N ASP A 229 -10.15 -6.83 -4.33
CA ASP A 229 -8.84 -6.41 -4.83
C ASP A 229 -8.97 -5.64 -6.15
N LEU A 230 -7.91 -4.90 -6.49
CA LEU A 230 -7.81 -4.01 -7.64
C LEU A 230 -8.39 -4.66 -8.91
N SER A 231 -9.46 -4.05 -9.42
CA SER A 231 -10.22 -4.56 -10.56
C SER A 231 -10.57 -3.44 -11.52
N ILE A 232 -10.50 -3.72 -12.82
CA ILE A 232 -10.87 -2.78 -13.87
C ILE A 232 -12.29 -3.08 -14.35
N GLY A 233 -13.11 -2.05 -14.48
CA GLY A 233 -14.47 -2.17 -14.99
C GLY A 233 -14.80 -1.16 -16.08
N TYR A 234 -15.93 -1.40 -16.74
CA TYR A 234 -16.50 -0.54 -17.77
C TYR A 234 -17.65 0.28 -17.20
N GLU A 235 -17.61 1.59 -17.44
CA GLU A 235 -18.66 2.52 -17.01
C GLU A 235 -19.60 2.88 -18.17
N ALA A 236 -19.02 3.41 -19.26
CA ALA A 236 -19.78 3.95 -20.38
C ALA A 236 -18.90 4.12 -21.63
N GLN A 237 -19.54 4.40 -22.78
CA GLN A 237 -18.88 4.88 -23.98
C GLN A 237 -19.27 6.35 -24.21
N GLU A 238 -18.27 7.20 -24.44
CA GLU A 238 -18.44 8.63 -24.71
C GLU A 238 -17.83 8.96 -26.09
N GLY A 239 -18.66 8.93 -27.13
CA GLY A 239 -18.22 9.17 -28.50
C GLY A 239 -17.21 8.12 -28.98
N SER A 240 -16.00 8.56 -29.30
CA SER A 240 -14.89 7.67 -29.71
C SER A 240 -14.10 7.08 -28.54
N LYS A 241 -14.45 7.42 -27.30
CA LYS A 241 -13.72 6.96 -26.11
C LYS A 241 -14.55 5.99 -25.28
N VAL A 242 -13.86 5.05 -24.64
CA VAL A 242 -14.41 4.18 -23.61
C VAL A 242 -14.03 4.74 -22.24
N LYS A 243 -15.01 4.88 -21.35
CA LYS A 243 -14.81 5.25 -19.94
C LYS A 243 -14.71 3.97 -19.13
N LEU A 244 -13.52 3.73 -18.58
CA LEU A 244 -13.23 2.62 -17.69
C LEU A 244 -12.97 3.15 -16.28
N PHE A 245 -12.93 2.25 -15.32
CA PHE A 245 -12.57 2.57 -13.94
C PHE A 245 -11.70 1.50 -13.33
N ILE A 246 -10.90 1.88 -12.36
CA ILE A 246 -10.25 0.96 -11.41
C ILE A 246 -10.99 1.10 -10.09
N VAL A 247 -11.34 -0.02 -9.48
CA VAL A 247 -11.99 -0.07 -8.16
C VAL A 247 -11.24 -1.02 -7.24
N GLU A 248 -11.27 -0.68 -5.95
CA GLU A 248 -10.80 -1.51 -4.86
C GLU A 248 -11.66 -1.23 -3.63
N THR A 249 -11.92 -2.25 -2.81
CA THR A 249 -12.44 -2.05 -1.46
C THR A 249 -11.45 -2.55 -0.42
N PHE A 250 -10.99 -1.67 0.46
CA PHE A 250 -9.99 -2.05 1.47
C PHE A 250 -10.10 -1.25 2.77
N THR A 251 -9.49 -1.76 3.82
CA THR A 251 -9.17 -1.00 5.04
C THR A 251 -7.82 -1.45 5.56
N PHE A 252 -7.20 -0.64 6.42
CA PHE A 252 -5.88 -0.94 6.97
C PHE A 252 -5.88 -0.78 8.48
N ARG A 253 -5.15 -1.66 9.18
CA ARG A 253 -4.94 -1.55 10.63
C ARG A 253 -3.52 -1.89 11.03
N VAL A 254 -3.07 -1.20 12.08
CA VAL A 254 -1.86 -1.52 12.83
C VAL A 254 -2.28 -2.31 14.08
N ILE A 255 -1.85 -3.56 14.19
CA ILE A 255 -2.13 -4.43 15.34
C ILE A 255 -1.06 -4.22 16.42
N ASN A 256 0.21 -4.33 16.03
CA ASN A 256 1.34 -4.18 16.94
C ASN A 256 2.25 -3.04 16.46
N PRO A 257 2.06 -1.81 16.97
CA PRO A 257 2.92 -0.68 16.63
C PRO A 257 4.40 -0.92 16.95
N GLU A 258 4.70 -1.89 17.82
CA GLU A 258 6.06 -2.22 18.24
C GLU A 258 6.92 -2.84 17.13
N ALA A 259 6.29 -3.39 16.09
CA ALA A 259 6.95 -3.93 14.91
C ALA A 259 7.38 -2.86 13.89
N PHE A 260 7.35 -1.58 14.28
CA PHE A 260 7.76 -0.43 13.49
C PHE A 260 8.73 0.48 14.25
N VAL A 261 9.70 1.07 13.55
CA VAL A 261 10.56 2.16 14.06
C VAL A 261 10.72 3.22 12.97
N TYR A 262 10.56 4.49 13.34
CA TYR A 262 10.75 5.63 12.46
C TYR A 262 12.20 6.15 12.56
N LEU A 263 12.88 6.31 11.42
CA LEU A 263 14.21 6.91 11.34
C LEU A 263 14.08 8.34 10.83
N LYS A 264 14.32 9.32 11.67
CA LYS A 264 14.20 10.74 11.32
C LYS A 264 15.53 11.31 10.86
N PHE A 265 15.56 11.90 9.67
CA PHE A 265 16.76 12.53 9.09
C PHE A 265 16.84 14.04 9.36
#